data_AF-A0A7Y2YAS7-F1
#
_entry.id   AF-A0A7Y2YAS7-F1
#
_cell.length_a   1.000
_cell.length_b   1.000
_cell.length_c   1.000
_cell.angle_alpha   90.00
_cell.angle_beta   90.00
_cell.angle_gamma   90.00
#
_symmetry.space_group_name_H-M   'P 1'
#
loop_
_entity.id
_entity.type
_entity.pdbx_description
1 polymer ?
#
loop_
_entity_poly.entity_id
_entity_poly.type
_entity_poly.pdbx_seq_one_letter_code
_entity_poly.pdbx_strand_id
1 'polypeptide(L)' 'LKLSGNRVENQMILASEPFERPDGKTYVNRITWTANTDGTVRQLWELLHKGEVVQVAFDGLYKPAK' A
#
# COMPACT_ATOMS: atom_id res chain seq x y z
N LEU A 1 -2.96 13.09 3.22
CA LEU A 1 -2.32 11.79 3.59
C LEU A 1 -0.81 11.98 3.47
N LYS A 2 -0.07 11.88 4.58
CA LYS A 2 1.40 11.91 4.54
C LYS A 2 1.89 10.47 4.60
N LEU A 3 2.67 10.05 3.61
CA LEU A 3 3.20 8.70 3.49
C LEU A 3 4.71 8.73 3.62
N SER A 4 5.26 7.78 4.38
CA SER A 4 6.71 7.59 4.52
C SER A 4 7.04 6.10 4.43
N GLY A 5 8.24 5.79 3.97
CA GLY A 5 8.66 4.40 3.80
C GLY A 5 9.90 4.28 2.95
N ASN A 6 10.22 3.04 2.58
CA ASN A 6 11.48 2.69 1.96
C ASN A 6 11.27 1.66 0.84
N ARG A 7 12.27 1.58 -0.03
CA ARG A 7 12.38 0.48 -0.99
C ARG A 7 12.99 -0.74 -0.31
N VAL A 8 12.35 -1.89 -0.44
CA VAL A 8 12.85 -3.19 -0.04
C VAL A 8 12.86 -4.07 -1.29
N GLU A 9 14.04 -4.40 -1.79
CA GLU A 9 14.23 -5.20 -3.02
C GLU A 9 13.51 -4.62 -4.26
N ASN A 10 12.50 -5.32 -4.78
CA ASN A 10 11.66 -4.91 -5.91
C ASN A 10 10.37 -4.19 -5.47
N GLN A 11 10.19 -3.96 -4.17
CA GLN A 11 9.02 -3.32 -3.60
C GLN A 11 9.31 -1.93 -3.06
N MET A 12 8.41 -0.97 -3.31
CA MET A 12 8.35 0.30 -2.60
C MET A 12 7.16 0.24 -1.64
N ILE A 13 7.43 0.31 -0.34
CA ILE A 13 6.39 0.21 0.69
C ILE A 13 6.31 1.55 1.40
N LEU A 14 5.18 2.22 1.28
CA LEU A 14 4.89 3.46 1.98
C LEU A 14 3.71 3.27 2.94
N ALA A 15 3.83 3.76 4.16
CA ALA A 15 2.78 3.73 5.15
C ALA A 15 2.43 5.14 5.63
N SER A 16 1.19 5.35 6.03
CA SER A 16 0.79 6.59 6.72
C SER A 16 1.13 6.51 8.20
N GLU A 17 1.15 7.66 8.86
CA GLU A 17 0.98 7.69 10.31
C GLU A 17 -0.39 7.08 10.69
N PRO A 18 -0.51 6.50 11.90
CA PRO A 18 -1.78 5.99 12.39
C PRO A 18 -2.81 7.12 12.48
N PHE A 19 -4.05 6.85 12.09
CA PHE A 19 -5.16 7.80 12.17
C PHE A 19 -6.41 7.12 12.69
N GLU A 20 -7.25 7.87 13.40
CA GLU A 20 -8.54 7.37 13.88
C GLU A 20 -9.63 7.57 12.84
N ARG A 21 -10.51 6.58 12.72
CA ARG A 21 -11.75 6.69 11.95
C ARG A 21 -12.93 6.98 12.91
N PRO A 22 -14.10 7.37 12.38
CA PRO A 22 -15.28 7.66 13.21
C PRO A 22 -15.77 6.50 14.09
N ASP A 23 -15.31 5.28 13.84
CA ASP A 23 -15.59 4.10 14.66
C ASP A 23 -14.70 4.00 15.93
N GLY A 24 -13.85 4.99 16.18
CA GLY A 24 -12.93 5.05 17.32
C GLY A 24 -11.73 4.10 17.20
N LYS A 25 -11.51 3.49 16.03
CA LYS A 25 -10.38 2.59 15.80
C LYS A 25 -9.27 3.30 15.05
N THR A 26 -8.04 2.94 15.40
CA THR A 26 -6.84 3.40 14.70
C THR A 26 -6.54 2.53 13.50
N TYR A 27 -6.21 3.16 12.38
CA TYR A 27 -5.86 2.51 11.13
C TYR A 27 -4.57 3.09 10.54
N VAL A 28 -3.96 2.31 9.65
CA VAL A 28 -2.79 2.72 8.86
C VAL A 28 -3.06 2.41 7.40
N ASN A 29 -2.78 3.37 6.50
CA ASN A 29 -2.75 3.07 5.07
C ASN A 29 -1.36 2.54 4.72
N ARG A 30 -1.30 1.44 3.97
CA ARG A 30 -0.06 0.92 3.37
C ARG A 30 -0.24 0.81 1.88
N ILE A 31 0.65 1.44 1.12
CA ILE A 31 0.72 1.32 -0.33
C ILE A 31 2.02 0.61 -0.68
N THR A 32 1.89 -0.50 -1.40
CA THR A 32 3.00 -1.31 -1.88
C THR A 32 3.00 -1.30 -3.40
N TRP A 33 4.07 -0.76 -3.99
CA TRP A 33 4.35 -0.97 -5.41
C TRP A 33 5.33 -2.12 -5.56
N THR A 34 5.01 -3.09 -6.41
CA THR A 34 5.88 -4.24 -6.72
C THR A 34 6.26 -4.18 -8.18
N ALA A 35 7.55 -4.08 -8.46
CA ALA A 35 8.09 -4.25 -9.81
C ALA A 35 8.19 -5.76 -10.09
N ASN A 36 7.43 -6.23 -11.07
CA ASN A 36 7.41 -7.63 -11.49
C ASN A 36 8.51 -7.89 -12.53
N THR A 37 8.91 -9.15 -12.67
CA THR A 37 9.96 -9.58 -13.61
C THR A 37 9.56 -9.44 -15.07
N ASP A 38 8.25 -9.39 -15.36
CA ASP A 38 7.69 -9.21 -16.71
C ASP A 38 7.60 -7.73 -17.14
N GLY A 39 8.15 -6.81 -16.34
CA GLY A 39 8.13 -5.37 -16.61
C GLY A 39 6.82 -4.68 -16.18
N THR A 40 5.86 -5.41 -15.61
CA THR A 40 4.66 -4.81 -15.03
C THR A 40 4.92 -4.27 -13.62
N VAL A 41 4.09 -3.34 -13.17
CA VAL A 41 4.12 -2.83 -11.79
C VAL A 41 2.75 -3.05 -11.16
N ARG A 42 2.70 -3.79 -10.06
CA ARG A 42 1.48 -3.90 -9.25
C ARG A 42 1.46 -2.81 -8.19
N GLN A 43 0.34 -2.14 -8.01
CA GLN A 43 0.08 -1.26 -6.88
C GLN A 43 -1.00 -1.88 -6.01
N LEU A 44 -0.68 -2.10 -4.74
CA LEU A 44 -1.61 -2.60 -3.74
C LEU A 44 -1.76 -1.54 -2.64
N TRP A 45 -2.99 -1.09 -2.38
CA TRP A 45 -3.32 -0.21 -1.27
C TRP A 45 -4.17 -0.97 -0.26
N GLU A 46 -3.62 -1.16 0.92
CA GLU A 46 -4.24 -1.83 2.07
C GLU A 46 -4.54 -0.84 3.19
N LEU A 47 -5.62 -1.12 3.91
CA LEU A 47 -5.91 -0.54 5.21
C LEU A 47 -5.61 -1.58 6.28
N LEU A 48 -4.81 -1.18 7.26
CA LEU A 48 -4.44 -2.03 8.37
C LEU A 48 -5.10 -1.57 9.66
N HIS A 49 -5.50 -2.54 10.49
CA HIS A 49 -5.89 -2.34 11.88
C HIS A 49 -5.10 -3.31 12.74
N LYS A 50 -4.41 -2.81 13.78
CA LYS A 50 -3.56 -3.63 14.66
C LYS A 50 -2.52 -4.50 13.92
N GLY A 51 -2.03 -4.02 12.78
CA GLY A 51 -1.05 -4.73 11.96
C GLY A 51 -1.64 -5.74 10.97
N GLU A 52 -2.95 -6.00 11.03
CA GLU A 52 -3.64 -6.90 10.11
C GLU A 52 -4.33 -6.13 8.98
N VAL A 53 -4.35 -6.71 7.78
CA VAL A 53 -5.05 -6.13 6.63
C VAL A 53 -6.54 -6.37 6.82
N VAL A 54 -7.31 -5.28 6.94
CA VAL A 54 -8.77 -5.34 7.12
C VAL A 54 -9.53 -4.94 5.87
N GLN A 55 -8.89 -4.24 4.94
CA GLN A 55 -9.50 -3.82 3.68
C GLN A 55 -8.44 -3.60 2.61
N VAL A 56 -8.75 -3.97 1.37
CA VAL A 56 -7.98 -3.56 0.18
C VAL A 56 -8.76 -2.42 -0.49
N ALA A 57 -8.16 -1.24 -0.54
CA ALA A 57 -8.75 -0.06 -1.17
C ALA A 57 -8.52 -0.05 -2.68
N PHE A 58 -7.38 -0.61 -3.13
CA PHE A 58 -7.04 -0.69 -4.53
C PHE A 58 -6.04 -1.83 -4.78
N ASP A 59 -6.22 -2.55 -5.88
CA ASP A 59 -5.26 -3.55 -6.38
C ASP A 59 -5.23 -3.47 -7.90
N GLY A 60 -4.16 -2.88 -8.43
CA GLY A 60 -4.03 -2.57 -9.85
C GLY A 60 -2.71 -3.06 -10.43
N LEU A 61 -2.75 -3.44 -11.71
CA LEU A 61 -1.57 -3.85 -12.47
C LEU A 61 -1.33 -2.90 -13.64
N TYR A 62 -0.24 -2.14 -13.57
CA TYR A 62 0.22 -1.28 -14.64
C TYR A 62 1.09 -2.08 -15.61
N LYS A 63 0.80 -1.93 -16.90
CA LYS A 63 1.57 -2.53 -17.98
C LYS A 63 2.28 -1.44 -18.76
N PRO A 64 3.52 -1.68 -19.23
CA PRO A 64 4.18 -0.77 -20.15
C PRO A 64 3.29 -0.49 -21.36
N ALA A 65 3.21 0.76 -21.79
CA ALA A 65 2.63 1.08 -23.09
C ALA A 65 3.56 0.48 -24.17
N LYS A 66 2.97 -0.32 -25.07
CA LYS A 66 3.68 -0.88 -26.22
C LYS A 66 4.03 0.20 -27.24
#